data_AF-A0AAE1VAG5-F1
#
_entry.id   AF-A0AAE1VAG5-F1
#
_cell.length_a   1.000
_cell.length_b   1.000
_cell.length_c   1.000
_cell.angle_alpha   90.00
_cell.angle_beta   90.00
_cell.angle_gamma   90.00
#
_symmetry.space_group_name_H-M   'P 1'
#
loop_
_entity.id
_entity.type
_entity.pdbx_description
1 polymer ?
#
loop_
_entity_poly.entity_id
_entity_poly.type
_entity_poly.pdbx_seq_one_letter_code
_entity_poly.pdbx_strand_id
1 'polypeptide(L)'
;MDEEEESKKKVKEIIKEACSDYGLFQVINHGVPINLINQAMELCKQLFQLPYEDKLKFHTEQSDVPLPLPHGYRKHKDDKNEYLFMCPPGTTANVFPTNPPNIRPIMEELFTKFSETCQLLEGILNDCLGLPPNFLKDYNNDRCMDILLSYRYFPATESEDNGATFHQDPTVLSPVFQDDAGGLEILINGEWILVAPIKGALVYHICVVLQVNKQI
;
A
#
# COMPACT_ATOMS: atom_id res chain seq x y z
N MET A 1 11.04 35.01 0.68
CA MET A 1 10.75 33.60 0.40
C MET A 1 9.31 33.42 0.83
N ASP A 2 8.44 33.04 -0.10
CA ASP A 2 7.00 33.01 0.13
C ASP A 2 6.65 31.98 1.21
N GLU A 3 5.65 32.26 2.05
CA GLU A 3 5.27 31.38 3.18
C GLU A 3 4.98 29.94 2.75
N GLU A 4 4.49 29.76 1.52
CA GLU A 4 4.26 28.46 0.89
C GLU A 4 5.56 27.70 0.63
N GLU A 5 6.61 28.38 0.15
CA GLU A 5 7.91 27.76 -0.16
C GLU A 5 8.63 27.33 1.12
N GLU A 6 8.56 28.15 2.17
CA GLU A 6 9.06 27.79 3.50
C GLU A 6 8.32 26.57 4.07
N SER A 7 6.99 26.51 3.88
CA SER A 7 6.18 25.38 4.34
C SER A 7 6.52 24.09 3.58
N LYS A 8 6.68 24.16 2.25
CA LYS A 8 7.12 23.03 1.42
C LYS A 8 8.49 22.52 1.85
N LYS A 9 9.44 23.44 2.09
CA LYS A 9 10.78 23.09 2.55
C LYS A 9 10.75 22.33 3.88
N LYS A 10 10.00 22.82 4.87
CA LYS A 10 9.82 22.12 6.16
C LYS A 10 9.25 20.72 6.01
N VAL A 11 8.24 20.55 5.16
CA VAL A 11 7.65 19.23 4.90
C VAL A 11 8.68 18.28 4.27
N LYS A 12 9.48 18.74 3.31
CA LYS A 12 10.56 17.94 2.71
C LYS A 12 11.61 17.52 3.75
N GLU A 13 11.97 18.40 4.68
CA GLU A 13 12.92 18.10 5.75
C GLU A 13 12.37 17.04 6.72
N ILE A 14 11.11 17.15 7.14
CA ILE A 14 10.45 16.17 8.00
C ILE A 14 10.36 14.80 7.33
N ILE A 15 9.99 14.76 6.05
CA ILE A 15 9.92 13.51 5.29
C ILE A 15 11.32 12.87 5.20
N LYS A 16 12.35 13.67 4.92
CA LYS A 16 13.73 13.18 4.82
C LYS A 16 14.22 12.57 6.13
N GLU A 17 13.96 13.21 7.26
CA GLU A 17 14.29 12.70 8.60
C GLU A 17 13.56 11.38 8.86
N ALA A 18 12.25 11.35 8.65
CA ALA A 18 11.45 10.14 8.88
C ALA A 18 11.88 8.95 8.00
N CYS A 19 12.22 9.21 6.73
CA CYS A 19 12.77 8.18 5.84
C CYS A 19 14.11 7.63 6.33
N SER A 20 14.97 8.48 6.88
CA SER A 20 16.32 8.10 7.33
C SER A 20 16.25 7.28 8.62
N ASP A 21 15.44 7.74 9.57
CA ASP A 21 15.39 7.19 10.93
C ASP A 21 14.47 5.98 11.04
N TYR A 22 13.31 6.02 10.38
CA TYR A 22 12.26 5.01 10.54
C TYR A 22 11.99 4.21 9.27
N GLY A 23 12.32 4.74 8.09
CA GLY A 23 11.95 4.11 6.82
C GLY A 23 10.45 4.16 6.51
N LEU A 24 9.66 4.88 7.31
CA LEU A 24 8.25 5.16 7.04
C LEU A 24 7.78 6.41 7.77
N PHE A 25 6.60 6.89 7.39
CA PHE A 25 5.93 8.00 8.05
C PHE A 25 4.41 7.94 7.82
N GLN A 26 3.66 8.58 8.72
CA GLN A 26 2.21 8.73 8.58
C GLN A 26 1.86 10.12 8.06
N VAL A 27 1.00 10.20 7.05
CA VAL A 27 0.55 11.45 6.45
C VAL A 27 -0.95 11.60 6.63
N ILE A 28 -1.37 12.74 7.17
CA ILE A 28 -2.75 13.24 7.11
C ILE A 28 -2.84 14.33 6.05
N ASN A 29 -4.06 14.65 5.59
CA ASN A 29 -4.28 15.63 4.52
C ASN A 29 -3.54 15.27 3.21
N HIS A 30 -3.38 13.97 2.93
CA HIS A 30 -2.73 13.43 1.73
C HIS A 30 -3.50 13.66 0.42
N GLY A 31 -4.72 14.22 0.49
CA GLY A 31 -5.54 14.57 -0.68
C GLY A 31 -6.40 13.42 -1.23
N VAL A 32 -6.26 12.19 -0.72
CA VAL A 32 -7.20 11.09 -1.04
C VAL A 32 -8.48 11.29 -0.22
N PRO A 33 -9.67 11.29 -0.84
CA PRO A 33 -10.92 11.47 -0.11
C PRO A 33 -11.13 10.36 0.94
N ILE A 34 -11.32 10.75 2.20
CA ILE A 34 -11.49 9.79 3.31
C ILE A 34 -12.76 8.94 3.13
N ASN A 35 -13.81 9.50 2.53
CA ASN A 35 -15.02 8.75 2.18
C ASN A 35 -14.75 7.64 1.16
N LEU A 36 -13.86 7.86 0.19
CA LEU A 36 -13.47 6.85 -0.80
C LEU A 36 -12.76 5.67 -0.12
N ILE A 37 -11.79 5.97 0.76
CA ILE A 37 -11.08 4.94 1.54
C ILE A 37 -12.07 4.15 2.40
N ASN A 38 -12.97 4.83 3.11
CA ASN A 38 -13.96 4.16 3.96
C ASN A 38 -14.91 3.27 3.15
N GLN A 39 -15.35 3.72 1.97
CA GLN A 39 -16.19 2.92 1.08
C GLN A 39 -15.45 1.68 0.57
N ALA A 40 -14.19 1.83 0.14
CA ALA A 40 -13.37 0.72 -0.29
C ALA A 40 -13.17 -0.31 0.83
N MET A 41 -12.87 0.14 2.05
CA MET A 41 -12.74 -0.72 3.22
C MET A 41 -14.02 -1.48 3.54
N GLU A 42 -15.17 -0.82 3.48
CA GLU A 42 -16.48 -1.44 3.72
C GLU A 42 -16.82 -2.49 2.64
N LEU A 43 -16.57 -2.18 1.36
CA LEU A 43 -16.77 -3.12 0.26
C LEU A 43 -15.84 -4.33 0.37
N CYS A 44 -14.58 -4.13 0.76
CA CYS A 44 -13.66 -5.22 1.04
C CYS A 44 -14.15 -6.09 2.21
N LYS A 45 -14.66 -5.49 3.30
CA LYS A 45 -15.26 -6.23 4.43
C LYS A 45 -16.43 -7.10 3.96
N GLN A 46 -17.34 -6.54 3.16
CA GLN A 46 -18.47 -7.28 2.60
C GLN A 46 -18.02 -8.42 1.68
N LEU A 47 -17.03 -8.17 0.81
CA LEU A 47 -16.42 -9.21 -0.03
C LEU A 47 -15.85 -10.35 0.81
N PHE A 48 -15.08 -10.03 1.84
CA PHE A 48 -14.43 -11.05 2.69
C PHE A 48 -15.41 -11.84 3.55
N GLN A 49 -16.60 -11.30 3.82
CA GLN A 49 -17.69 -11.99 4.51
C GLN A 49 -18.47 -12.97 3.61
N LEU A 50 -18.27 -12.94 2.29
CA LEU A 50 -18.93 -13.90 1.39
C LEU A 50 -18.50 -15.35 1.69
N PRO A 51 -19.36 -16.33 1.37
CA PRO A 51 -19.00 -17.75 1.40
C PRO A 51 -17.71 -18.00 0.61
N TYR A 52 -16.88 -18.93 1.10
CA TYR A 52 -15.60 -19.25 0.47
C TYR A 52 -15.74 -19.64 -1.01
N GLU A 53 -16.78 -20.42 -1.35
CA GLU A 53 -17.09 -20.83 -2.72
C GLU A 53 -17.40 -19.65 -3.64
N ASP A 54 -18.03 -18.59 -3.11
CA ASP A 54 -18.29 -17.37 -3.88
C ASP A 54 -17.00 -16.60 -4.11
N LYS A 55 -16.15 -16.46 -3.08
CA LYS A 55 -14.86 -15.77 -3.21
C LYS A 55 -13.92 -16.44 -4.21
N LEU A 56 -13.94 -17.78 -4.28
CA LEU A 56 -13.13 -18.54 -5.24
C LEU A 56 -13.47 -18.26 -6.72
N LYS A 57 -14.67 -17.77 -7.03
CA LYS A 57 -15.05 -17.41 -8.40
C LYS A 57 -14.22 -16.27 -8.98
N PHE A 58 -13.50 -15.54 -8.13
CA PHE A 58 -12.67 -14.39 -8.50
C PHE A 58 -11.17 -14.66 -8.28
N HIS A 59 -10.81 -15.92 -8.10
CA HIS A 59 -9.43 -16.39 -8.11
C HIS A 59 -8.98 -16.64 -9.55
N THR A 60 -7.82 -16.13 -9.97
CA THR A 60 -7.21 -16.54 -11.24
C THR A 60 -5.74 -16.95 -11.07
N GLU A 61 -5.39 -18.17 -11.45
CA GLU A 61 -4.01 -18.69 -11.39
C GLU A 61 -3.13 -18.17 -12.53
N GLN A 62 -3.74 -17.70 -13.62
CA GLN A 62 -3.06 -17.20 -14.81
C GLN A 62 -3.64 -15.86 -15.23
N SER A 63 -2.77 -14.98 -15.69
CA SER A 63 -3.15 -13.73 -16.33
C SER A 63 -2.14 -13.36 -17.40
N ASP A 64 -2.58 -12.63 -18.42
CA ASP A 64 -1.74 -12.15 -19.53
C ASP A 64 -0.80 -11.02 -19.10
N VAL A 65 -0.83 -10.62 -17.83
CA VAL A 65 0.12 -9.64 -17.28
C VAL A 65 1.49 -10.27 -17.02
N PRO A 66 2.58 -9.51 -17.21
CA PRO A 66 3.96 -9.97 -17.10
C PRO A 66 4.44 -10.21 -15.64
N LEU A 67 3.54 -10.57 -14.73
CA LEU A 67 3.87 -11.02 -13.38
C LEU A 67 3.40 -12.47 -13.21
N PRO A 68 4.28 -13.41 -12.79
CA PRO A 68 3.89 -14.74 -12.36
C PRO A 68 3.21 -14.69 -10.98
N LEU A 69 2.40 -13.65 -10.73
CA LEU A 69 1.72 -13.44 -9.47
C LEU A 69 0.24 -13.77 -9.62
N PRO A 70 -0.34 -14.44 -8.61
CA PRO A 70 -1.77 -14.69 -8.56
C PRO A 70 -2.59 -13.38 -8.47
N HIS A 71 -3.66 -13.25 -9.27
CA HIS A 71 -4.56 -12.08 -9.25
C HIS A 71 -5.95 -12.43 -8.66
N GLY A 72 -6.66 -11.43 -8.14
CA GLY A 72 -7.97 -11.58 -7.53
C GLY A 72 -7.92 -12.14 -6.10
N TYR A 73 -8.98 -12.85 -5.67
CA TYR A 73 -9.08 -13.33 -4.28
C TYR A 73 -8.10 -14.47 -3.97
N ARG A 74 -7.51 -14.41 -2.77
CA ARG A 74 -6.65 -15.45 -2.21
C ARG A 74 -6.90 -15.65 -0.73
N LYS A 75 -6.67 -16.88 -0.28
CA LYS A 75 -6.61 -17.24 1.13
C LYS A 75 -5.25 -17.85 1.39
N HIS A 76 -4.44 -17.19 2.20
CA HIS A 76 -3.15 -17.70 2.62
C HIS A 76 -3.33 -18.39 3.97
N LYS A 77 -3.28 -19.73 3.97
CA LYS A 77 -3.62 -20.52 5.15
C LYS A 77 -2.60 -20.32 6.28
N ASP A 78 -1.32 -20.22 5.94
CA ASP A 78 -0.23 -20.16 6.91
C ASP A 78 -0.18 -18.78 7.58
N ASP A 79 -0.17 -17.71 6.79
CA ASP A 79 -0.29 -16.32 7.24
C ASP A 79 -1.68 -15.90 7.77
N LYS A 80 -2.64 -16.84 7.87
CA LYS A 80 -4.00 -16.62 8.40
C LYS A 80 -4.62 -15.32 7.91
N ASN A 81 -4.52 -15.11 6.61
CA ASN A 81 -5.12 -13.97 5.95
C ASN A 81 -5.84 -14.39 4.68
N GLU A 82 -6.67 -13.48 4.22
CA GLU A 82 -7.19 -13.48 2.86
C GLU A 82 -6.99 -12.10 2.27
N TYR A 83 -6.79 -12.05 0.96
CA TYR A 83 -6.53 -10.79 0.27
C TYR A 83 -7.14 -10.74 -1.12
N LEU A 84 -7.35 -9.52 -1.59
CA LEU A 84 -7.71 -9.21 -2.96
C LEU A 84 -6.51 -8.55 -3.63
N PHE A 85 -6.02 -9.16 -4.71
CA PHE A 85 -4.97 -8.60 -5.56
C PHE A 85 -5.58 -7.88 -6.75
N MET A 86 -5.20 -6.63 -6.95
CA MET A 86 -5.63 -5.78 -8.05
C MET A 86 -4.43 -5.21 -8.82
N CYS A 87 -4.46 -5.37 -10.14
CA CYS A 87 -3.61 -4.67 -11.11
C CYS A 87 -4.14 -3.25 -11.41
N PRO A 88 -3.38 -2.41 -12.13
CA PRO A 88 -3.85 -1.08 -12.51
C PRO A 88 -5.22 -1.10 -13.22
N PRO A 89 -6.08 -0.09 -13.01
CA PRO A 89 -7.34 0.03 -13.73
C PRO A 89 -7.18 -0.09 -15.25
N GLY A 90 -8.15 -0.74 -15.90
CA GLY A 90 -8.10 -1.00 -17.34
C GLY A 90 -7.32 -2.25 -17.76
N THR A 91 -6.60 -2.90 -16.85
CA THR A 91 -5.96 -4.19 -17.13
C THR A 91 -7.01 -5.31 -17.22
N THR A 92 -6.89 -6.19 -18.22
CA THR A 92 -7.78 -7.38 -18.37
C THR A 92 -7.60 -8.42 -17.27
N ALA A 93 -6.52 -8.30 -16.49
CA ALA A 93 -6.17 -9.17 -15.37
C ALA A 93 -7.11 -9.04 -14.15
N ASN A 94 -7.77 -7.89 -14.01
CA ASN A 94 -8.57 -7.59 -12.83
C ASN A 94 -9.87 -8.39 -12.80
N VAL A 95 -10.01 -9.27 -11.81
CA VAL A 95 -11.22 -10.03 -11.55
C VAL A 95 -11.88 -9.48 -10.29
N PHE A 96 -13.07 -8.90 -10.45
CA PHE A 96 -13.87 -8.36 -9.35
C PHE A 96 -15.18 -9.10 -9.21
N PRO A 97 -15.70 -9.24 -7.98
CA PRO A 97 -17.04 -9.75 -7.82
C PRO A 97 -18.09 -8.74 -8.27
N THR A 98 -19.25 -9.27 -8.65
CA THR A 98 -20.47 -8.47 -8.89
C THR A 98 -21.20 -8.12 -7.59
N ASN A 99 -20.83 -8.79 -6.48
CA ASN A 99 -21.34 -8.57 -5.14
C ASN A 99 -20.14 -8.49 -4.15
N PRO A 100 -19.97 -7.40 -3.39
CA PRO A 100 -20.85 -6.24 -3.30
C PRO A 100 -20.84 -5.40 -4.59
N PRO A 101 -21.96 -4.73 -4.92
CA PRO A 101 -22.02 -3.84 -6.07
C PRO A 101 -21.04 -2.67 -5.88
N ASN A 102 -20.59 -2.10 -7.00
CA ASN A 102 -19.66 -0.95 -7.03
C ASN A 102 -18.24 -1.20 -6.50
N ILE A 103 -17.87 -2.42 -6.11
CA ILE A 103 -16.49 -2.67 -5.65
C ILE A 103 -15.45 -2.32 -6.72
N ARG A 104 -15.69 -2.69 -7.99
CA ARG A 104 -14.75 -2.37 -9.07
C ARG A 104 -14.51 -0.86 -9.22
N PRO A 105 -15.52 -0.01 -9.50
CA PRO A 105 -15.26 1.41 -9.72
C PRO A 105 -14.65 2.10 -8.49
N ILE A 106 -15.03 1.72 -7.27
CA ILE A 106 -14.46 2.29 -6.04
C ILE A 106 -12.99 1.88 -5.86
N MET A 107 -12.66 0.61 -6.08
CA MET A 107 -11.27 0.14 -5.97
C MET A 107 -10.39 0.72 -7.09
N GLU A 108 -10.93 0.90 -8.29
CA GLU A 108 -10.23 1.56 -9.40
C GLU A 108 -9.94 3.03 -9.11
N GLU A 109 -10.93 3.78 -8.58
CA GLU A 109 -10.72 5.17 -8.17
C GLU A 109 -9.70 5.27 -7.02
N LEU A 110 -9.79 4.37 -6.02
CA LEU A 110 -8.83 4.32 -4.92
C LEU A 110 -7.41 4.04 -5.43
N PHE A 111 -7.25 3.06 -6.32
CA PHE A 111 -5.96 2.74 -6.93
C PHE A 111 -5.35 3.99 -7.58
N THR A 112 -6.12 4.68 -8.43
CA THR A 112 -5.65 5.90 -9.10
C THR A 112 -5.23 6.96 -8.10
N LYS A 113 -6.01 7.19 -7.04
CA LYS A 113 -5.69 8.18 -6.01
C LYS A 113 -4.43 7.82 -5.22
N PHE A 114 -4.23 6.54 -4.90
CA PHE A 114 -3.01 6.09 -4.24
C PHE A 114 -1.80 6.29 -5.15
N SER A 115 -1.86 5.86 -6.41
CA SER A 115 -0.78 6.09 -7.39
C SER A 115 -0.43 7.58 -7.55
N GLU A 116 -1.42 8.48 -7.61
CA GLU A 116 -1.19 9.93 -7.67
C GLU A 116 -0.41 10.43 -6.44
N THR A 117 -0.77 9.98 -5.23
CA THR A 117 -0.04 10.38 -4.03
C THR A 117 1.37 9.80 -3.96
N CYS A 118 1.57 8.57 -4.43
CA CYS A 118 2.89 7.97 -4.50
C CYS A 118 3.78 8.73 -5.48
N GLN A 119 3.28 9.09 -6.66
CA GLN A 119 4.05 9.88 -7.65
C GLN A 119 4.47 11.25 -7.10
N LEU A 120 3.60 11.90 -6.33
CA LEU A 120 3.94 13.15 -5.65
C LEU A 120 5.06 12.95 -4.62
N LEU A 121 4.93 11.93 -3.77
CA LEU A 121 5.92 11.62 -2.74
C LEU A 121 7.24 11.16 -3.33
N GLU A 122 7.23 10.37 -4.40
CA GLU A 122 8.44 10.01 -5.15
C GLU A 122 9.15 11.24 -5.71
N GLY A 123 8.42 12.25 -6.20
CA GLY A 123 9.02 13.53 -6.58
C GLY A 123 9.72 14.23 -5.40
N ILE A 124 9.08 14.23 -4.22
CA ILE A 124 9.68 14.76 -3.00
C ILE A 124 10.92 13.95 -2.59
N LEU A 125 10.84 12.62 -2.60
CA LEU A 125 11.93 11.73 -2.24
C LEU A 125 13.11 11.87 -3.21
N ASN A 126 12.84 12.05 -4.51
CA ASN A 126 13.86 12.32 -5.52
C ASN A 126 14.71 13.54 -5.13
N ASP A 127 14.06 14.62 -4.69
CA ASP A 127 14.73 15.83 -4.21
C ASP A 127 15.46 15.59 -2.87
N CYS A 128 14.79 14.95 -1.90
CA CYS A 128 15.34 14.72 -0.56
C CYS A 128 16.62 13.87 -0.58
N LEU A 129 16.68 12.90 -1.50
CA LEU A 129 17.80 12.00 -1.73
C LEU A 129 18.87 12.59 -2.68
N GLY A 130 18.62 13.76 -3.28
CA GLY A 130 19.55 14.38 -4.24
C GLY A 130 19.73 13.56 -5.52
N LEU A 131 18.71 12.81 -5.93
CA LEU A 131 18.74 12.00 -7.15
C LEU A 131 18.70 12.90 -8.40
N PRO A 132 19.18 12.41 -9.56
CA PRO A 132 19.03 13.12 -10.81
C PRO A 132 17.57 13.52 -11.07
N PRO A 133 17.31 14.65 -11.76
CA PRO A 133 15.95 15.05 -12.09
C PRO A 133 15.17 13.92 -12.77
N ASN A 134 13.95 13.66 -12.32
CA ASN A 134 13.06 12.60 -12.80
C ASN A 134 13.53 11.16 -12.58
N PHE A 135 14.60 10.88 -11.83
CA PHE A 135 15.12 9.51 -11.67
C PHE A 135 14.04 8.50 -11.23
N LEU A 136 13.28 8.78 -10.17
CA LEU A 136 12.22 7.86 -9.70
C LEU A 136 11.03 7.79 -10.66
N LYS A 137 10.73 8.89 -11.35
CA LYS A 137 9.69 8.92 -12.39
C LYS A 137 10.09 8.05 -13.59
N ASP A 138 11.35 8.11 -14.00
CA ASP A 138 11.88 7.33 -15.12
C ASP A 138 11.98 5.84 -14.74
N TYR A 139 12.42 5.54 -13.51
CA TYR A 139 12.36 4.19 -12.95
C TYR A 139 10.95 3.58 -13.02
N ASN A 140 9.91 4.38 -12.74
CA ASN A 140 8.53 3.92 -12.84
C ASN A 140 8.08 3.56 -14.27
N ASN A 141 8.72 4.12 -15.30
CA ASN A 141 8.45 3.74 -16.69
C ASN A 141 9.11 2.40 -17.05
N ASP A 142 10.16 2.00 -16.33
CA ASP A 142 10.95 0.79 -16.60
C ASP A 142 10.54 -0.41 -15.72
N ARG A 143 9.83 -0.18 -14.61
CA ARG A 143 9.34 -1.25 -13.73
C ARG A 143 8.05 -1.89 -14.25
N CYS A 144 7.69 -3.04 -13.68
CA CYS A 144 6.59 -3.87 -14.17
C CYS A 144 5.20 -3.20 -14.05
N MET A 145 4.70 -2.97 -12.84
CA MET A 145 3.43 -2.27 -12.59
C MET A 145 3.25 -1.92 -11.12
N ASP A 146 2.28 -1.04 -10.84
CA ASP A 146 1.69 -0.87 -9.51
C ASP A 146 0.71 -2.01 -9.21
N ILE A 147 0.54 -2.32 -7.92
CA ILE A 147 -0.45 -3.28 -7.43
C ILE A 147 -1.18 -2.68 -6.23
N LEU A 148 -2.43 -3.10 -6.03
CA LEU A 148 -3.20 -2.80 -4.83
C LEU A 148 -3.59 -4.11 -4.16
N LEU A 149 -3.22 -4.24 -2.89
CA LEU A 149 -3.53 -5.39 -2.06
C LEU A 149 -4.48 -4.96 -0.95
N SER A 150 -5.63 -5.61 -0.87
CA SER A 150 -6.56 -5.45 0.27
C SER A 150 -6.50 -6.69 1.13
N TYR A 151 -6.05 -6.57 2.37
CA TYR A 151 -5.89 -7.69 3.28
C TYR A 151 -7.00 -7.74 4.33
N ARG A 152 -7.35 -8.96 4.73
CA ARG A 152 -8.04 -9.26 5.97
C ARG A 152 -7.25 -10.31 6.73
N TYR A 153 -6.79 -9.94 7.92
CA TYR A 153 -6.19 -10.87 8.88
C TYR A 153 -7.26 -11.47 9.78
N PHE A 154 -7.19 -12.78 10.04
CA PHE A 154 -8.05 -13.41 11.02
C PHE A 154 -7.54 -13.11 12.44
N PRO A 155 -8.44 -12.85 13.42
CA PRO A 155 -8.04 -12.56 14.79
C PRO A 155 -7.07 -13.60 15.36
N ALA A 156 -6.04 -13.13 16.05
CA ALA A 156 -5.14 -13.99 16.83
C ALA A 156 -5.90 -14.73 17.93
N THR A 157 -5.46 -15.94 18.24
CA THR A 157 -5.86 -16.64 19.47
C THR A 157 -4.76 -16.47 20.51
N GLU A 158 -5.02 -16.72 21.80
CA GLU A 158 -4.02 -16.55 22.87
C GLU A 158 -2.72 -17.36 22.65
N SER A 159 -2.79 -18.42 21.84
CA SER A 159 -1.68 -19.34 21.57
C SER A 159 -1.01 -19.13 20.21
N GLU A 160 -1.45 -18.16 19.41
CA GLU A 160 -1.02 -18.03 18.02
C GLU A 160 -0.71 -16.59 17.64
N ASP A 161 0.43 -16.41 16.99
CA ASP A 161 0.75 -15.17 16.29
C ASP A 161 0.13 -15.22 14.87
N ASN A 162 -0.62 -14.19 14.51
CA ASN A 162 -1.34 -14.10 13.25
C ASN A 162 -0.96 -12.79 12.55
N GLY A 163 -0.54 -12.88 11.30
CA GLY A 163 -0.12 -11.72 10.53
C GLY A 163 0.64 -12.11 9.28
N ALA A 164 1.12 -11.11 8.55
CA ALA A 164 2.11 -11.34 7.51
C ALA A 164 3.44 -11.73 8.16
N THR A 165 4.16 -12.65 7.52
CA THR A 165 5.54 -12.95 7.92
C THR A 165 6.43 -11.71 7.72
N PHE A 166 7.53 -11.62 8.48
CA PHE A 166 8.52 -10.57 8.25
C PHE A 166 8.99 -10.58 6.79
N HIS A 167 8.81 -9.45 6.12
CA HIS A 167 9.21 -9.25 4.74
C HIS A 167 9.66 -7.81 4.53
N GLN A 168 10.28 -7.59 3.37
CA GLN A 168 10.52 -6.26 2.85
C GLN A 168 9.88 -6.14 1.48
N ASP A 169 9.24 -5.01 1.23
CA ASP A 169 8.54 -4.77 -0.02
C ASP A 169 9.53 -4.55 -1.18
N PRO A 170 9.41 -5.29 -2.29
CA PRO A 170 10.29 -5.16 -3.45
C PRO A 170 9.85 -4.00 -4.39
N THR A 171 9.44 -2.88 -3.83
CA THR A 171 8.93 -1.69 -4.54
C THR A 171 9.73 -0.44 -4.15
N VAL A 172 9.31 0.74 -4.62
CA VAL A 172 9.87 2.05 -4.23
C VAL A 172 9.15 2.59 -2.99
N LEU A 173 7.82 2.62 -3.03
CA LEU A 173 6.96 3.22 -2.01
C LEU A 173 5.67 2.41 -1.88
N SER A 174 5.25 2.10 -0.66
CA SER A 174 4.00 1.40 -0.37
C SER A 174 3.09 2.27 0.52
N PRO A 175 1.95 2.78 0.01
CA PRO A 175 0.94 3.41 0.83
C PRO A 175 0.07 2.35 1.51
N VAL A 176 -0.07 2.43 2.83
CA VAL A 176 -0.86 1.51 3.65
C VAL A 176 -1.91 2.31 4.42
N PHE A 177 -3.16 1.90 4.26
CA PHE A 177 -4.26 2.34 5.12
C PHE A 177 -4.60 1.23 6.10
N GLN A 178 -4.70 1.57 7.38
CA GLN A 178 -5.05 0.65 8.46
C GLN A 178 -6.47 0.91 8.94
N ASP A 179 -7.18 -0.13 9.36
CA ASP A 179 -8.37 0.05 10.19
C ASP A 179 -7.98 0.26 11.67
N ASP A 180 -8.99 0.39 12.53
CA ASP A 180 -8.78 0.66 13.95
C ASP A 180 -8.22 -0.55 14.73
N ALA A 181 -8.09 -1.74 14.12
CA ALA A 181 -7.52 -2.90 14.79
C ALA A 181 -5.99 -2.83 14.90
N GLY A 182 -5.33 -2.13 13.97
CA GLY A 182 -3.87 -2.01 13.94
C GLY A 182 -3.15 -3.30 13.57
N GLY A 183 -1.98 -3.53 14.17
CA GLY A 183 -1.16 -4.73 13.94
C GLY A 183 -0.01 -4.56 12.94
N LEU A 184 0.16 -3.38 12.33
CA LEU A 184 1.36 -3.10 11.56
C LEU A 184 2.53 -2.87 12.52
N GLU A 185 3.60 -3.65 12.35
CA GLU A 185 4.85 -3.50 13.09
C GLU A 185 6.02 -3.34 12.14
N ILE A 186 7.01 -2.58 12.56
CA ILE A 186 8.26 -2.38 11.83
C ILE A 186 9.46 -2.72 12.70
N LEU A 187 10.51 -3.24 12.07
CA LEU A 187 11.74 -3.60 12.77
C LEU A 187 12.75 -2.46 12.63
N ILE A 188 13.06 -1.78 13.73
CA ILE A 188 14.06 -0.71 13.80
C ILE A 188 15.13 -1.11 14.82
N ASN A 189 16.39 -1.17 14.40
CA ASN A 189 17.52 -1.52 15.27
C ASN A 189 17.34 -2.84 16.06
N GLY A 190 16.61 -3.80 15.49
CA GLY A 190 16.34 -5.10 16.12
C GLY A 190 15.13 -5.11 17.05
N GLU A 191 14.42 -3.99 17.20
CA GLU A 191 13.20 -3.89 18.00
C GLU A 191 11.97 -3.71 17.11
N TRP A 192 10.91 -4.46 17.41
CA TRP A 192 9.61 -4.32 16.76
C TRP A 192 8.86 -3.13 17.36
N ILE A 193 8.44 -2.22 16.49
CA ILE A 193 7.72 -1.00 16.85
C ILE A 193 6.35 -1.04 16.19
N LEU A 194 5.31 -0.96 17.02
CA LEU A 194 3.93 -0.87 16.58
C LEU A 194 3.66 0.48 15.91
N VAL A 195 3.10 0.44 14.71
CA VAL A 195 2.58 1.62 14.01
C VAL A 195 1.09 1.75 14.35
N ALA A 196 0.80 2.55 15.37
CA ALA A 196 -0.56 2.80 15.81
C ALA A 196 -1.37 3.52 14.71
N PRO A 197 -2.58 3.02 14.35
CA PRO A 197 -3.43 3.66 13.35
C PRO A 197 -3.80 5.09 13.76
N ILE A 198 -3.57 6.04 12.85
CA ILE A 198 -4.10 7.41 12.98
C ILE A 198 -5.31 7.53 12.04
N LYS A 199 -6.45 7.96 12.59
CA LYS A 199 -7.69 8.10 11.83
C LYS A 199 -7.49 9.01 10.61
N GLY A 200 -7.70 8.44 9.42
CA GLY A 200 -7.57 9.16 8.15
C GLY A 200 -6.13 9.44 7.73
N ALA A 201 -5.14 8.77 8.32
CA ALA A 201 -3.76 8.82 7.86
C ALA A 201 -3.47 7.66 6.90
N LEU A 202 -2.51 7.90 6.00
CA LEU A 202 -1.83 6.86 5.23
C LEU A 202 -0.42 6.70 5.79
N VAL A 203 -0.01 5.45 6.01
CA VAL A 203 1.38 5.10 6.25
C VAL A 203 2.08 4.99 4.90
N TYR A 204 3.19 5.67 4.71
CA TYR A 204 4.06 5.50 3.55
C TYR A 204 5.33 4.79 3.98
N HIS A 205 5.54 3.58 3.46
CA HIS A 205 6.71 2.76 3.72
C HIS A 205 7.73 2.89 2.58
N ILE A 206 8.97 3.23 2.90
CA ILE A 206 10.09 3.31 1.96
C ILE A 206 10.64 1.90 1.74
N CYS A 207 10.52 1.42 0.52
CA CYS A 207 10.71 0.02 0.19
C CYS A 207 12.13 -0.28 -0.32
N VAL A 208 12.46 -1.58 -0.50
CA VAL A 208 13.86 -2.03 -0.66
C VAL A 208 14.58 -1.34 -1.80
N VAL A 209 13.89 -1.04 -2.91
CA VAL A 209 14.51 -0.38 -4.09
C VAL A 209 15.20 0.93 -3.72
N LEU A 210 14.61 1.71 -2.79
CA LEU A 210 15.21 2.94 -2.29
C LEU A 210 16.24 2.69 -1.18
N GLN A 211 16.13 1.59 -0.43
CA GLN A 211 17.00 1.28 0.70
C GLN A 211 18.38 0.73 0.30
N VAL A 212 18.54 0.20 -0.92
CA VAL A 212 19.86 -0.28 -1.43
C VAL A 212 20.94 0.82 -1.42
N ASN A 213 20.53 2.10 -1.33
CA ASN A 213 21.44 3.24 -1.27
C ASN A 213 21.83 3.71 0.15
N LYS A 214 21.63 2.91 1.21
CA LYS A 214 22.16 3.22 2.57
C LYS A 214 23.70 3.06 2.70
N GLN A 215 24.46 3.51 1.71
CA GLN A 215 25.89 3.81 1.82
C GLN A 215 26.12 5.33 1.81
N ILE A 216 25.35 6.07 2.61
CA ILE A 216 25.61 7.48 2.92
C ILE A 216 25.88 7.59 4.41
#